data_AF-A0A5B0KAH6-F1
#
_entry.id   AF-A0A5B0KAH6-F1
#
_cell.length_a   1.000
_cell.length_b   1.000
_cell.length_c   1.000
_cell.angle_alpha   90.00
_cell.angle_beta   90.00
_cell.angle_gamma   90.00
#
_symmetry.space_group_name_H-M   'P 1'
#
loop_
_entity.id
_entity.type
_entity.pdbx_description
1 polymer ?
#
loop_
_entity_poly.entity_id
_entity_poly.type
_entity_poly.pdbx_seq_one_letter_code
_entity_poly.pdbx_strand_id
1 'polypeptide(L)' 'MRLFNPETMTEVIQGFHDTAGAIELPDDNWFFTSTEIPEGKKLAVNNSGEPILIDISQLAE' A
#
# COMPACT_ATOMS: atom_id res chain seq x y z
N MET A 1 12.59 8.17 0.07
CA MET A 1 11.15 8.13 -0.24
C MET A 1 10.95 7.13 -1.36
N ARG A 2 9.94 6.26 -1.22
CA ARG A 2 9.55 5.23 -2.20
C ARG A 2 8.13 5.50 -2.67
N LEU A 3 7.83 5.07 -3.89
CA LEU A 3 6.52 5.31 -4.51
C LEU A 3 5.59 4.12 -4.33
N PHE A 4 4.36 4.40 -3.93
CA PHE A 4 3.28 3.43 -3.80
C PHE A 4 2.13 3.79 -4.75
N ASN A 5 1.60 2.80 -5.47
CA ASN A 5 0.42 2.98 -6.30
C ASN A 5 -0.85 2.55 -5.53
N PRO A 6 -1.75 3.49 -5.20
CA PRO A 6 -2.98 3.18 -4.48
C PRO A 6 -4.01 2.37 -5.27
N GLU A 7 -3.97 2.41 -6.60
CA GLU A 7 -4.91 1.66 -7.46
C GLU A 7 -4.52 0.19 -7.56
N THR A 8 -3.24 -0.08 -7.79
CA THR A 8 -2.72 -1.46 -7.92
C THR A 8 -2.27 -2.04 -6.58
N MET A 9 -2.13 -1.21 -5.54
CA MET A 9 -1.63 -1.56 -4.22
C MET A 9 -0.21 -2.17 -4.26
N THR A 10 0.65 -1.65 -5.12
CA THR A 10 2.03 -2.13 -5.33
C THR A 10 3.04 -1.00 -5.18
N GLU A 11 4.30 -1.37 -4.94
CA GLU A 11 5.41 -0.43 -5.12
C GLU A 11 5.56 -0.04 -6.60
N VAL A 12 5.94 1.22 -6.83
CA VAL A 12 6.26 1.78 -8.14
C VAL A 12 7.77 1.97 -8.24
N ILE A 13 8.42 1.25 -9.15
CA ILE A 13 9.84 1.41 -9.46
C ILE A 13 9.99 2.40 -10.61
N GLN A 14 10.59 3.56 -10.34
CA GLN A 14 10.83 4.60 -11.34
C GLN A 14 11.67 4.07 -12.51
N GLY A 15 11.27 4.41 -13.74
CA GLY A 15 11.90 3.91 -14.97
C GLY A 15 11.41 2.54 -15.43
N PHE A 16 10.60 1.84 -14.63
CA PHE A 16 9.95 0.57 -15.00
C PHE A 16 8.42 0.70 -15.02
N HIS A 17 7.85 1.35 -14.01
CA HIS A 17 6.41 1.55 -13.87
C HIS A 17 6.01 2.98 -14.21
N ASP A 18 4.75 3.18 -14.60
CA ASP A 18 4.13 4.50 -14.64
C ASP A 18 4.02 5.06 -13.21
N THR A 19 4.42 6.32 -13.04
CA THR A 19 4.37 7.03 -11.76
C THR A 19 3.10 7.85 -11.59
N ALA A 20 2.23 7.91 -12.61
CA ALA A 20 0.96 8.62 -12.52
C ALA A 20 0.08 8.05 -11.39
N GLY A 21 -0.43 8.92 -10.53
CA GLY A 21 -1.26 8.53 -9.38
C GLY A 21 -0.52 7.87 -8.22
N ALA A 22 0.80 7.67 -8.33
CA ALA A 22 1.61 7.17 -7.23
C ALA A 22 1.77 8.24 -6.14
N ILE A 23 1.85 7.79 -4.89
CA ILE A 23 2.13 8.64 -3.74
C ILE A 23 3.53 8.35 -3.19
N GLU A 24 4.14 9.34 -2.56
CA GLU A 24 5.43 9.20 -1.89
C GLU A 24 5.23 8.79 -0.43
N LEU A 25 5.96 7.75 -0.03
CA LEU A 25 5.97 7.25 1.33
C LEU A 25 7.42 7.17 1.84
N PRO A 26 7.63 7.26 3.17
CA PRO A 26 8.92 7.00 3.78
C PRO A 26 9.48 5.61 3.42
N ASP A 27 10.80 5.50 3.30
CA ASP A 27 11.45 4.23 2.91
C ASP A 27 11.30 3.14 3.97
N ASP A 28 11.11 3.57 5.22
CA ASP A 28 10.84 2.74 6.39
C ASP A 28 9.34 2.48 6.63
N ASN A 29 8.47 2.93 5.72
CA ASN A 29 7.05 2.62 5.81
C ASN A 29 6.85 1.09 5.84
N TRP A 30 5.94 0.64 6.71
CA TRP A 30 5.67 -0.78 6.94
C TRP A 30 5.36 -1.54 5.65
N PHE A 31 4.71 -0.90 4.66
CA PHE A 31 4.36 -1.51 3.38
C PHE A 31 5.59 -2.02 2.62
N PHE A 32 6.72 -1.32 2.72
CA PHE A 32 7.94 -1.67 2.01
C PHE A 32 8.89 -2.58 2.78
N THR A 33 8.73 -2.65 4.10
CA THR A 33 9.63 -3.36 5.00
C THR A 33 9.05 -4.68 5.50
N SER A 34 7.72 -4.82 5.47
CA SER A 34 7.02 -6.06 5.84
C SER A 34 7.09 -7.08 4.71
N THR A 35 7.36 -8.34 5.04
CA THR A 35 7.38 -9.44 4.06
C THR A 35 6.02 -10.09 3.87
N GLU A 36 5.10 -9.90 4.82
CA GLU A 36 3.77 -10.50 4.83
C GLU A 36 2.75 -9.57 5.50
N ILE A 37 1.48 -9.71 5.10
CA ILE A 37 0.36 -9.05 5.77
C ILE A 37 0.00 -9.88 7.02
N PRO A 38 -0.16 -9.27 8.20
CA PRO A 38 -0.53 -9.99 9.41
C PRO A 38 -1.81 -10.80 9.24
N GLU A 39 -1.89 -11.96 9.91
CA GLU A 39 -3.08 -12.81 9.88
C GLU A 39 -4.32 -12.03 10.34
N GLY A 40 -5.45 -12.25 9.64
CA GLY A 40 -6.70 -11.54 9.91
C GLY A 40 -6.75 -10.11 9.39
N LYS A 41 -5.66 -9.59 8.81
CA LYS A 41 -5.60 -8.27 8.18
C LYS A 41 -5.60 -8.35 6.65
N LYS A 42 -5.99 -7.26 6.01
CA LYS A 42 -5.90 -7.05 4.58
C LYS A 42 -5.31 -5.67 4.29
N LEU A 43 -4.48 -5.59 3.26
CA LEU A 43 -4.04 -4.33 2.68
C LEU A 43 -5.23 -3.60 2.04
N ALA A 44 -5.40 -2.34 2.41
CA ALA A 44 -6.35 -1.42 1.81
C ALA A 44 -5.69 -0.04 1.65
N VAL A 45 -6.44 0.89 1.08
CA VAL A 45 -5.99 2.26 0.84
C VAL A 45 -6.97 3.22 1.48
N ASN A 46 -6.44 4.20 2.22
CA ASN A 46 -7.27 5.23 2.85
C ASN A 46 -7.64 6.34 1.85
N ASN A 47 -8.45 7.32 2.28
CA ASN A 47 -8.87 8.44 1.43
C ASN A 47 -7.71 9.33 0.95
N SER A 48 -6.55 9.24 1.59
CA SER A 48 -5.33 9.97 1.21
C SER A 48 -4.45 9.19 0.22
N GLY A 49 -4.83 7.96 -0.16
CA GLY A 49 -4.03 7.10 -1.03
C GLY A 49 -2.97 6.28 -0.30
N GLU A 50 -2.90 6.34 1.03
CA GLU A 50 -1.87 5.63 1.79
C GLU A 50 -2.27 4.18 2.10
N PRO A 51 -1.31 3.25 2.14
CA PRO A 51 -1.56 1.86 2.48
C PRO A 51 -1.91 1.76 3.97
N ILE A 52 -3.02 1.09 4.26
CA ILE A 52 -3.50 0.79 5.61
C ILE A 52 -3.81 -0.70 5.75
N LEU A 53 -3.81 -1.21 6.98
CA LEU A 53 -4.28 -2.55 7.30
C LEU A 53 -5.69 -2.47 7.89
N ILE A 54 -6.62 -3.20 7.30
CA ILE A 54 -8.00 -3.35 7.81
C ILE A 54 -8.24 -4.79 8.27
N ASP A 55 -9.18 -5.00 9.19
CA ASP A 55 -9.58 -6.33 9.60
C ASP A 55 -10.45 -7.00 8.53
N ILE A 56 -10.17 -8.27 8.23
CA ILE A 56 -10.96 -9.05 7.25
C ILE A 56 -12.42 -9.21 7.74
N SER A 57 -12.67 -9.18 9.04
CA SER A 57 -14.02 -9.23 9.63
C SER A 57 -14.86 -7.98 9.35
N GLN A 58 -14.26 -6.86 8.96
CA GLN A 58 -14.98 -5.64 8.56
C GLN A 58 -15.50 -5.67 7.11
N LEU A 59 -15.33 -6.79 6.40
CA LEU A 59 -15.77 -6.98 5.01
C LEU A 59 -17.03 -7.86 4.89
N ALA A 60 -17.67 -8.21 6.00
CA ALA A 60 -18.91 -8.97 6.02
C ALA A 60 -20.14 -8.03 6.09
N GLU A 61 -20.56 -7.52 4.93
CA GLU A 61 -21.94 -7.09 4.64
C GLU A 61 -22.38 -7.63 3.28
#